data_AF-A0A7S3FMY1-F1
#
_entry.id   AF-A0A7S3FMY1-F1
#
_cell.length_a   1.000
_cell.length_b   1.000
_cell.length_c   1.000
_cell.angle_alpha   90.00
_cell.angle_beta   90.00
_cell.angle_gamma   90.00
#
_symmetry.space_group_name_H-M   'P 1'
#
loop_
_entity.id
_entity.type
_entity.pdbx_description
1 polymer ?
#
loop_
_entity_poly.entity_id
_entity_poly.type
_entity_poly.pdbx_seq_one_letter_code
_entity_poly.pdbx_strand_id
1 'polypeptide(L)'
;MHAVGGTPACLKYLLKHGMVDGSCLTVTGKTLAENLESCPDFTEGQDVVMPLDRPIKETGHLQILYGDVAPEGSVAKITGKEGLEFEGPARCFDQEEAMLAALEEDPESFRGCVVVIRYEGPKGGP
;
A
#
# COMPACT_ATOMS: atom_id res chain seq x y z
N MET A 1 -15.10 1.40 -7.74
CA MET A 1 -14.94 -0.08 -7.79
C MET A 1 -16.25 -0.82 -7.96
N HIS A 2 -17.18 -0.79 -7.00
CA HIS A 2 -18.44 -1.56 -7.12
C HIS A 2 -19.23 -1.24 -8.41
N ALA A 3 -19.39 0.05 -8.73
CA ALA A 3 -20.13 0.51 -9.91
C ALA A 3 -19.53 0.10 -11.26
N VAL A 4 -18.26 -0.34 -11.31
CA VAL A 4 -17.57 -0.69 -12.56
C VAL A 4 -17.34 -2.19 -12.71
N GLY A 5 -17.93 -3.03 -11.84
CA GLY A 5 -17.79 -4.51 -11.86
C GLY A 5 -17.23 -5.12 -10.57
N GLY A 6 -16.74 -4.29 -9.64
CA GLY A 6 -16.29 -4.72 -8.33
C GLY A 6 -15.03 -5.61 -8.33
N THR A 7 -14.83 -6.32 -7.22
CA THR A 7 -13.68 -7.21 -7.03
C THR A 7 -13.61 -8.37 -8.03
N PRO A 8 -14.73 -9.04 -8.40
CA PRO A 8 -14.67 -10.12 -9.37
C PRO A 8 -14.16 -9.68 -10.75
N ALA A 9 -14.62 -8.53 -11.26
CA ALA A 9 -14.11 -7.98 -12.52
C ALA A 9 -12.60 -7.69 -12.46
N CYS A 10 -12.12 -7.20 -11.31
CA CYS A 10 -10.69 -6.97 -11.08
C CYS A 10 -9.88 -8.27 -11.09
N LEU A 11 -10.33 -9.30 -10.35
CA LEU A 11 -9.66 -10.59 -10.32
C LEU A 11 -9.69 -11.27 -11.70
N LYS A 12 -10.80 -11.15 -12.44
CA LYS A 12 -10.93 -11.67 -13.80
C LYS A 12 -9.96 -10.99 -14.77
N TYR A 13 -9.82 -9.67 -14.67
CA TYR A 13 -8.83 -8.91 -15.44
C TYR A 13 -7.40 -9.37 -15.13
N LEU A 14 -7.04 -9.47 -13.85
CA LEU A 14 -5.72 -9.95 -13.42
C LEU A 14 -5.46 -11.39 -13.87
N LEU A 15 -6.46 -12.26 -13.82
CA LEU A 15 -6.36 -13.66 -14.27
C LEU A 15 -6.09 -13.74 -15.78
N LYS A 16 -6.82 -12.95 -16.59
CA LYS A 16 -6.62 -12.87 -18.05
C LYS A 16 -5.19 -12.44 -18.42
N HIS A 17 -4.56 -11.64 -17.58
CA HIS A 17 -3.19 -11.18 -17.75
C HIS A 17 -2.15 -12.04 -17.01
N GLY A 18 -2.54 -13.19 -16.47
CA GLY A 18 -1.62 -14.14 -15.82
C GLY A 18 -1.02 -13.64 -14.50
N MET A 19 -1.65 -12.65 -13.85
CA MET A 19 -1.15 -12.05 -12.61
C MET A 19 -1.66 -12.74 -11.34
N VAL A 20 -2.63 -13.64 -11.46
CA VAL A 20 -3.16 -14.45 -10.37
C VAL A 20 -3.34 -15.90 -10.82
N ASP A 21 -3.16 -16.84 -9.88
CA ASP A 21 -3.37 -18.26 -10.13
C ASP A 21 -4.86 -18.61 -10.01
N GLY A 22 -5.46 -19.02 -11.13
CA GLY A 22 -6.87 -19.41 -11.22
C GLY A 22 -7.19 -20.77 -10.60
N SER A 23 -6.20 -21.63 -10.35
CA SER A 23 -6.40 -23.00 -9.85
C SER A 23 -6.72 -23.07 -8.35
N CYS A 24 -6.52 -21.95 -7.63
CA CYS A 24 -6.77 -21.85 -6.19
C CYS A 24 -8.21 -22.21 -5.82
N LEU A 25 -8.41 -23.17 -4.91
CA LEU A 25 -9.72 -23.49 -4.35
C LEU A 25 -10.28 -22.32 -3.54
N THR A 26 -11.58 -22.11 -3.61
CA THR A 26 -12.30 -21.08 -2.87
C THR A 26 -13.37 -21.66 -1.97
N VAL A 27 -13.93 -20.83 -1.09
CA VAL A 27 -15.02 -21.21 -0.17
C VAL A 27 -16.33 -21.65 -0.86
N THR A 28 -16.47 -21.39 -2.16
CA THR A 28 -17.61 -21.88 -2.96
C THR A 28 -17.52 -23.37 -3.31
N GLY A 29 -16.38 -24.01 -3.02
CA GLY A 29 -16.05 -25.37 -3.47
C GLY A 29 -15.52 -25.43 -4.90
N LYS A 30 -15.41 -24.29 -5.59
CA LYS A 30 -14.83 -24.13 -6.93
C LYS A 30 -13.49 -23.44 -6.90
N THR A 31 -12.71 -23.59 -7.95
CA THR A 31 -11.50 -22.81 -8.22
C THR A 31 -11.82 -21.33 -8.46
N LEU A 32 -10.82 -20.47 -8.33
CA LEU A 32 -10.95 -19.04 -8.63
C LEU A 32 -11.38 -18.82 -10.09
N ALA A 33 -10.78 -19.54 -11.04
CA ALA A 33 -11.13 -19.45 -12.46
C ALA A 33 -12.61 -19.77 -12.71
N GLU A 34 -13.11 -20.89 -12.18
CA GLU A 34 -14.51 -21.31 -12.34
C GLU A 34 -15.51 -20.29 -11.76
N ASN A 35 -15.15 -19.61 -10.67
CA ASN A 35 -16.00 -18.54 -10.13
C ASN A 35 -16.07 -17.33 -11.08
N LEU A 36 -14.92 -16.95 -11.65
CA LEU A 36 -14.78 -15.74 -12.45
C LEU A 36 -15.31 -15.88 -13.88
N GLU A 37 -15.47 -17.10 -14.40
CA GLU A 37 -16.07 -17.36 -15.72
C GLU A 37 -17.40 -16.64 -15.91
N SER A 38 -18.26 -16.68 -14.89
CA SER A 38 -19.61 -16.11 -14.91
C SER A 38 -19.69 -14.63 -14.52
N CYS A 39 -18.59 -14.06 -14.02
CA CYS A 39 -18.56 -12.66 -13.60
C CYS A 39 -18.40 -11.70 -14.79
N PRO A 40 -18.99 -10.49 -14.73
CA PRO A 40 -18.81 -9.48 -15.76
C PRO A 40 -17.34 -8.99 -15.78
N ASP A 41 -16.90 -8.55 -16.97
CA ASP A 41 -15.70 -7.73 -17.08
C ASP A 41 -15.96 -6.32 -16.52
N PHE A 42 -14.94 -5.46 -16.55
CA PHE A 42 -15.12 -4.05 -16.20
C PHE A 42 -16.10 -3.36 -17.15
N THR A 43 -16.91 -2.44 -16.64
CA THR A 43 -17.79 -1.59 -17.44
C THR A 43 -16.99 -0.83 -18.50
N GLU A 44 -17.47 -0.81 -19.75
CA GLU A 44 -16.81 -0.11 -20.84
C GLU A 44 -16.65 1.38 -20.55
N GLY A 45 -15.48 1.94 -20.87
CA GLY A 45 -15.17 3.35 -20.66
C GLY A 45 -14.90 3.77 -19.22
N GLN A 46 -14.88 2.85 -18.26
CA GLN A 46 -14.51 3.16 -16.88
C GLN A 46 -13.06 3.66 -16.76
N ASP A 47 -12.81 4.55 -15.81
CA ASP A 47 -11.52 5.20 -15.53
C ASP A 47 -10.99 4.94 -14.11
N VAL A 48 -11.63 4.02 -13.38
CA VAL A 48 -11.30 3.65 -12.01
C VAL A 48 -10.12 2.68 -11.95
N VAL A 49 -10.08 1.72 -12.88
CA VAL A 49 -9.00 0.73 -13.00
C VAL A 49 -8.28 0.98 -14.32
N MET A 50 -7.01 1.36 -14.20
CA MET A 50 -6.18 1.66 -15.34
C MET A 50 -5.73 0.38 -16.06
N PRO A 51 -5.64 0.39 -17.39
CA PRO A 51 -5.12 -0.75 -18.14
C PRO A 51 -3.61 -0.92 -17.91
N LEU A 52 -3.10 -2.15 -18.09
CA LEU A 52 -1.70 -2.48 -17.83
C LEU A 52 -0.68 -1.73 -18.70
N ASP A 53 -1.08 -1.24 -19.88
CA ASP A 53 -0.24 -0.43 -20.76
C ASP A 53 -0.20 1.05 -20.35
N ARG A 54 -1.08 1.47 -19.45
CA ARG A 54 -1.14 2.83 -18.89
C ARG A 54 -1.33 2.79 -17.38
N PRO A 55 -0.41 2.17 -16.62
CA PRO A 55 -0.55 2.03 -15.17
C PRO A 55 -0.34 3.39 -14.48
N ILE A 56 -0.86 3.53 -13.25
CA ILE A 56 -0.60 4.71 -12.41
C ILE A 56 0.88 4.76 -12.00
N LYS A 57 1.43 3.58 -11.68
CA LYS A 57 2.84 3.34 -11.36
C LYS A 57 3.20 1.98 -11.94
N GLU A 58 4.40 1.86 -12.53
CA GLU A 58 4.88 0.63 -13.17
C GLU A 58 5.00 -0.55 -12.20
N THR A 59 5.18 -0.28 -10.90
CA THR A 59 5.31 -1.28 -9.83
C THR A 59 4.33 -1.01 -8.69
N GLY A 60 4.21 -1.95 -7.76
CA GLY A 60 3.38 -1.81 -6.56
C GLY A 60 3.78 -0.63 -5.67
N HIS A 61 2.83 -0.11 -4.89
CA HIS A 61 3.09 0.98 -3.94
C HIS A 61 3.82 0.52 -2.67
N LEU A 62 3.60 -0.71 -2.22
CA LEU A 62 4.28 -1.24 -1.04
C LEU A 62 5.74 -1.52 -1.39
N GLN A 63 6.64 -0.97 -0.59
CA GLN A 63 8.09 -1.19 -0.68
C GLN A 63 8.59 -1.69 0.67
N ILE A 64 9.51 -2.65 0.61
CA ILE A 64 10.21 -3.13 1.80
C ILE A 64 11.55 -2.41 1.86
N LEU A 65 11.83 -1.78 3.00
CA LEU A 65 13.06 -1.03 3.23
C LEU A 65 13.90 -1.72 4.29
N TYR A 66 15.21 -1.80 4.04
CA TYR A 66 16.21 -2.35 4.94
C TYR A 66 17.31 -1.32 5.19
N GLY A 67 18.07 -1.50 6.26
CA GLY A 67 19.23 -0.66 6.58
C GLY A 67 19.49 -0.64 8.08
N ASP A 68 20.38 0.26 8.50
CA ASP A 68 20.89 0.31 9.88
C ASP A 68 19.77 0.47 10.93
N VAL A 69 18.71 1.20 10.61
CA VAL A 69 17.58 1.46 11.53
C VAL A 69 16.42 0.46 11.39
N ALA A 70 16.43 -0.40 10.38
CA ALA A 70 15.41 -1.42 10.12
C ALA A 70 16.04 -2.70 9.57
N PRO A 71 16.91 -3.39 10.35
CA PRO A 71 17.66 -4.54 9.86
C PRO A 71 16.77 -5.74 9.51
N GLU A 72 15.62 -5.89 10.17
CA GLU A 72 14.63 -6.93 9.90
C GLU A 72 13.59 -6.52 8.85
N GLY A 73 13.67 -5.29 8.35
CA GLY A 73 12.77 -4.72 7.35
C GLY A 73 11.73 -3.77 7.93
N SER A 74 11.25 -2.86 7.09
CA SER A 74 10.12 -1.98 7.33
C SER A 74 9.30 -1.83 6.04
N VAL A 75 8.09 -1.27 6.15
CA VAL A 75 7.16 -1.12 5.02
C VAL A 75 6.84 0.35 4.78
N ALA A 76 7.01 0.82 3.55
CA ALA A 76 6.61 2.14 3.12
C ALA A 76 5.62 2.07 1.95
N LYS A 77 4.73 3.05 1.85
CA LYS A 77 3.84 3.24 0.70
C LYS A 77 4.42 4.36 -0.18
N ILE A 78 4.99 3.99 -1.32
CA ILE A 78 5.68 4.90 -2.25
C ILE A 78 4.84 5.13 -3.50
N THR A 79 4.39 6.38 -3.69
CA THR A 79 3.52 6.78 -4.81
C THR A 79 4.28 7.01 -6.12
N GLY A 80 5.59 7.25 -6.05
CA GLY A 80 6.44 7.69 -7.15
C GLY A 80 6.52 9.21 -7.32
N LYS A 81 5.92 9.99 -6.40
CA LYS A 81 5.87 11.46 -6.46
C LYS A 81 6.68 12.15 -5.37
N GLU A 82 7.17 11.38 -4.39
CA GLU A 82 7.86 11.91 -3.21
C GLU A 82 9.38 12.07 -3.41
N GLY A 83 9.93 11.59 -4.53
CA GLY A 83 11.38 11.52 -4.77
C GLY A 83 11.95 10.16 -4.39
N LEU A 84 13.27 10.01 -4.52
CA LEU A 84 13.97 8.75 -4.23
C LEU A 84 14.66 8.73 -2.87
N GLU A 85 14.96 9.90 -2.31
CA GLU A 85 15.79 10.06 -1.12
C GLU A 85 15.26 11.20 -0.24
N PHE A 86 15.46 11.05 1.07
CA PHE A 86 15.20 12.09 2.06
C PHE A 86 16.25 11.99 3.17
N GLU A 87 16.81 13.13 3.57
CA GLU A 87 17.79 13.22 4.65
C GLU A 87 17.43 14.38 5.57
N GLY A 88 17.57 14.17 6.88
CA GLY A 88 17.26 15.18 7.88
C GLY A 88 17.70 14.77 9.28
N PRO A 89 17.87 15.73 10.21
CA PRO A 89 18.15 15.42 11.60
C PRO A 89 16.99 14.63 12.23
N ALA A 90 17.32 13.63 13.05
CA ALA A 90 16.33 12.82 13.73
C ALA A 90 15.65 13.60 14.87
N ARG A 91 14.32 13.56 14.93
CA ARG A 91 13.52 14.09 16.04
C ARG A 91 12.71 12.94 16.64
N CYS A 92 13.17 12.46 17.79
CA CYS A 92 12.70 11.21 18.39
C CYS A 92 11.68 11.45 19.51
N PHE A 93 10.62 10.65 19.50
CA PHE A 93 9.54 10.62 20.47
C PHE A 93 9.27 9.19 20.89
N ASP A 94 8.94 9.01 22.16
CA ASP A 94 8.71 7.69 22.75
C ASP A 94 7.22 7.28 22.76
N GLN A 95 6.33 8.16 22.31
CA GLN A 95 4.88 7.93 22.16
C GLN A 95 4.27 8.96 21.21
N GLU A 96 3.12 8.64 20.58
CA GLU A 96 2.40 9.53 19.66
C GLU A 96 2.03 10.88 20.29
N GLU A 97 1.50 10.90 21.51
CA GLU A 97 1.00 12.11 22.17
C GLU A 97 2.11 13.14 22.40
N ALA A 98 3.33 12.68 22.69
CA ALA A 98 4.47 13.57 22.86
C ALA A 98 4.90 14.20 21.53
N MET A 99 4.81 13.46 20.42
CA MET A 99 5.07 13.99 19.08
C MET A 99 4.03 15.04 18.71
N LEU A 100 2.75 14.75 18.94
CA LEU A 100 1.64 15.66 18.65
C LEU A 100 1.73 16.96 19.47
N ALA A 101 1.98 16.87 20.78
CA ALA A 101 2.13 18.05 21.63
C ALA A 101 3.29 18.95 21.15
N ALA A 102 4.42 18.36 20.76
CA ALA A 102 5.55 19.12 20.21
C ALA A 102 5.25 19.74 18.85
N LEU A 103 4.47 19.07 18.01
CA LEU A 103 4.03 19.57 16.70
C LEU A 103 3.07 20.75 16.86
N GLU A 104 2.16 20.70 17.84
CA GLU A 104 1.23 21.79 18.16
C GLU A 104 1.94 23.02 18.72
N GLU A 105 2.97 22.83 19.56
CA GLU A 105 3.75 23.92 20.15
C GLU A 105 4.63 24.65 19.14
N ASP A 106 5.36 23.91 18.28
CA ASP A 106 6.25 24.49 17.28
C ASP A 106 6.33 23.65 15.98
N PRO A 107 5.40 23.86 15.03
CA PRO A 107 5.38 23.14 13.76
C PRO A 107 6.64 23.35 12.90
N GLU A 108 7.24 24.53 12.95
CA GLU A 108 8.42 24.85 12.13
C GLU A 108 9.64 24.03 12.56
N SER A 109 9.69 23.63 13.84
CA SER A 109 10.76 22.77 14.36
C SER A 109 10.81 21.35 13.76
N PHE A 110 9.80 20.96 12.98
CA PHE A 110 9.73 19.68 12.27
C PHE A 110 10.22 19.77 10.82
N ARG A 111 10.41 20.99 10.30
CA ARG A 111 10.74 21.19 8.89
C ARG A 111 12.11 20.60 8.56
N GLY A 112 12.13 19.62 7.66
CA GLY A 112 13.34 18.93 7.22
C GLY A 112 13.86 17.86 8.20
N CYS A 113 13.11 17.54 9.26
CA CYS A 113 13.48 16.48 10.20
C CYS A 113 13.02 15.10 9.72
N VAL A 114 13.73 14.06 10.17
CA VAL A 114 13.22 12.68 10.20
C VAL A 114 12.54 12.46 11.54
N VAL A 115 11.21 12.47 11.54
CA VAL A 115 10.42 12.23 12.77
C VAL A 115 10.42 10.74 13.08
N VAL A 116 10.81 10.40 14.30
CA VAL A 116 10.86 9.01 14.80
C VAL A 116 9.91 8.89 15.98
N ILE A 117 8.88 8.06 15.85
CA ILE A 117 8.02 7.65 16.97
C ILE A 117 8.34 6.19 17.24
N ARG A 118 8.84 5.89 18.44
CA ARG A 118 9.32 4.55 18.83
C ARG A 118 8.61 4.07 20.08
N TYR A 119 8.82 2.81 20.41
CA TYR A 119 8.07 2.07 21.43
C TYR A 119 6.57 1.89 21.09
N GLU A 120 6.17 2.05 19.83
CA GLU A 120 4.79 1.82 19.36
C GLU A 120 4.63 0.48 18.60
N GLY A 121 5.60 -0.43 18.78
CA GLY A 121 5.56 -1.76 18.16
C GLY A 121 4.57 -2.71 18.85
N PRO A 122 4.43 -3.96 18.37
CA PRO A 122 3.48 -4.93 18.93
C PRO A 122 3.61 -5.27 20.42
N LYS A 123 4.76 -4.94 21.03
CA LYS A 123 5.06 -5.11 22.47
C LYS A 123 5.42 -3.80 23.18
N GLY A 124 5.46 -2.71 22.42
CA GLY A 124 5.78 -1.39 22.97
C GLY A 124 4.51 -0.61 23.24
N GLY A 125 3.53 -0.69 22.32
CA GLY A 125 2.21 -0.07 22.47
C GLY A 125 1.40 -0.74 23.58
N PRO A 126 1.19 -2.07 23.54
CA PRO A 126 0.87 -2.85 24.74
C PRO A 126 2.11 -3.56 25.32
#